data_AF-A0A0J1BPN4-F1
#
_entry.id   AF-A0A0J1BPN4-F1
#
_cell.length_a   1.000
_cell.length_b   1.000
_cell.length_c   1.000
_cell.angle_alpha   90.00
_cell.angle_beta   90.00
_cell.angle_gamma   90.00
#
_symmetry.space_group_name_H-M   'P 1'
#
loop_
_entity.id
_entity.type
_entity.pdbx_description
1 polymer ?
#
loop_
_entity_poly.entity_id
_entity_poly.type
_entity_poly.pdbx_seq_one_letter_code
_entity_poly.pdbx_strand_id
1 'polypeptide(L)'
;MNTYGKFAQEAWKTTAPAEYALIPDPVQWFEALGEEAAQRVGELMMELAGPDPAGEAYLEKVGRLNASKMQAEEIVRAEMLTPDPSVQQEPEEDEEESGVTQMLRVVEQINREDRAYWDEVARQEAEQD
;
A
#
# COMPACT_ATOMS: atom_id res chain seq x y z
N MET A 1 11.38 1.25 -21.88
CA MET A 1 11.05 0.63 -20.58
C MET A 1 9.73 -0.14 -20.62
N ASN A 2 9.75 -1.39 -20.16
CA ASN A 2 8.57 -2.27 -20.08
C ASN A 2 7.71 -2.00 -18.83
N THR A 3 6.64 -2.79 -18.64
CA THR A 3 5.70 -2.60 -17.52
C THR A 3 6.34 -2.80 -16.14
N TYR A 4 7.27 -3.75 -16.00
CA TYR A 4 7.95 -4.02 -14.73
C TYR A 4 8.90 -2.90 -14.34
N GLY A 5 9.68 -2.39 -15.30
CA GLY A 5 10.56 -1.25 -15.07
C GLY A 5 9.79 0.01 -14.67
N LYS A 6 8.65 0.28 -15.32
CA LYS A 6 7.76 1.38 -14.94
C LYS A 6 7.21 1.21 -13.53
N PHE A 7 6.75 0.01 -13.17
CA PHE A 7 6.25 -0.28 -11.84
C PHE A 7 7.33 -0.04 -10.78
N ALA A 8 8.54 -0.59 -10.98
CA ALA A 8 9.66 -0.39 -10.07
C ALA A 8 10.03 1.09 -9.93
N GLN A 9 10.09 1.81 -11.06
CA GLN A 9 10.45 3.22 -11.04
C GLN A 9 9.48 4.04 -10.18
N GLU A 10 8.18 3.81 -10.33
CA GLU A 10 7.16 4.51 -9.56
C GLU A 10 7.17 4.09 -8.07
N ALA A 11 7.35 2.79 -7.79
CA ALA A 11 7.48 2.30 -6.42
C ALA A 11 8.66 2.98 -5.70
N TRP A 12 9.85 3.01 -6.32
CA TRP A 12 11.04 3.61 -5.74
C TRP A 12 10.92 5.12 -5.55
N LYS A 13 10.34 5.85 -6.53
CA LYS A 13 10.07 7.28 -6.36
C LYS A 13 9.15 7.57 -5.18
N THR A 14 8.17 6.70 -4.96
CA THR A 14 7.12 6.92 -3.97
C THR A 14 7.59 6.52 -2.57
N THR A 15 8.20 5.34 -2.43
CA THR A 15 8.50 4.77 -1.12
C THR A 15 9.96 4.93 -0.72
N ALA A 16 10.89 5.15 -1.64
CA ALA A 16 12.32 5.33 -1.32
C ALA A 16 12.94 6.49 -2.13
N PRO A 17 12.40 7.72 -2.03
CA PRO A 17 12.83 8.84 -2.88
C PRO A 17 14.31 9.21 -2.68
N ALA A 18 14.87 9.01 -1.48
CA ALA A 18 16.29 9.22 -1.21
C ALA A 18 17.18 8.25 -2.01
N GLU A 19 16.84 6.96 -2.00
CA GLU A 19 17.57 5.93 -2.77
C GLU A 19 17.40 6.15 -4.27
N TYR A 20 16.18 6.49 -4.71
CA TYR A 20 15.91 6.83 -6.10
C TYR A 20 16.80 7.98 -6.61
N ALA A 21 17.03 9.00 -5.78
CA ALA A 21 17.86 10.16 -6.14
C ALA A 21 19.36 9.82 -6.30
N LEU A 22 19.82 8.70 -5.73
CA LEU A 22 21.21 8.24 -5.85
C LEU A 22 21.48 7.50 -7.16
N ILE A 23 20.44 7.13 -7.92
CA ILE A 23 20.56 6.40 -9.18
C ILE A 23 21.01 7.37 -10.29
N PRO A 24 22.22 7.21 -10.88
CA PRO A 24 22.77 8.20 -11.82
C PRO A 24 22.02 8.30 -13.15
N ASP A 25 21.55 7.17 -13.69
CA ASP A 25 20.69 7.10 -14.88
C ASP A 25 19.47 6.23 -14.57
N PRO A 26 18.40 6.84 -14.01
CA PRO A 26 17.22 6.09 -13.61
C PRO A 26 16.56 5.39 -14.79
N VAL A 27 16.53 6.02 -15.97
CA VAL A 27 15.86 5.44 -17.14
C VAL A 27 16.56 4.15 -17.55
N GLN A 28 17.88 4.19 -17.72
CA GLN A 28 18.63 3.01 -18.15
C GLN A 28 18.65 1.92 -17.07
N TRP A 29 18.69 2.30 -15.78
CA TRP A 29 18.64 1.36 -14.65
C TRP A 29 17.30 0.61 -14.58
N PHE A 30 16.17 1.33 -14.60
CA PHE A 30 14.85 0.70 -14.53
C PHE A 30 14.46 -0.02 -15.84
N GLU A 31 15.04 0.37 -16.98
CA GLU A 31 14.96 -0.43 -18.21
C GLU A 31 15.62 -1.79 -18.05
N ALA A 32 16.86 -1.83 -17.55
CA ALA A 32 17.56 -3.09 -17.31
C ALA A 32 16.84 -3.96 -16.27
N LEU A 33 16.45 -3.37 -15.13
CA LEU A 33 15.71 -4.08 -14.08
C LEU A 33 14.38 -4.64 -14.60
N GLY A 34 13.66 -3.87 -15.43
CA GLY A 34 12.42 -4.33 -16.02
C GLY A 34 12.61 -5.54 -16.94
N GLU A 35 13.66 -5.56 -17.76
CA GLU A 35 13.95 -6.70 -18.65
C GLU A 35 14.36 -7.95 -17.85
N GLU A 36 15.17 -7.78 -16.81
CA GLU A 36 15.55 -8.87 -15.89
C GLU A 36 14.33 -9.46 -15.19
N ALA A 37 13.44 -8.61 -14.68
CA ALA A 37 12.20 -9.05 -14.06
C ALA A 37 11.26 -9.78 -15.03
N ALA A 38 11.16 -9.32 -16.28
CA ALA A 38 10.36 -10.01 -17.29
C ALA A 38 10.86 -11.44 -17.55
N GLN A 39 12.18 -11.63 -17.59
CA GLN A 39 12.80 -12.95 -17.71
C GLN A 39 12.51 -13.80 -16.48
N ARG A 40 12.71 -13.25 -15.28
CA ARG A 40 12.49 -13.97 -14.02
C ARG A 40 11.04 -14.40 -13.85
N VAL A 41 10.06 -13.57 -14.22
CA VAL A 41 8.63 -13.95 -14.21
C VAL A 41 8.39 -15.13 -15.13
N GLY A 42 8.97 -15.15 -16.33
CA GLY A 42 8.81 -16.26 -17.28
C GLY A 42 9.36 -17.58 -16.73
N GLU A 43 10.55 -17.54 -16.14
CA GLU A 43 11.17 -18.71 -15.51
C GLU A 43 10.36 -19.22 -14.33
N LEU A 44 10.00 -18.32 -13.41
CA LEU A 44 9.27 -18.66 -12.19
C LEU A 44 7.84 -19.13 -12.50
N MET A 45 7.19 -18.57 -13.53
CA MET A 45 5.89 -19.06 -14.01
C MET A 45 5.98 -20.54 -14.41
N MET A 46 7.02 -20.93 -15.14
CA MET A 46 7.21 -22.31 -15.58
C MET A 46 7.54 -23.24 -14.40
N GLU A 47 8.33 -22.76 -13.45
CA GLU A 47 8.65 -23.48 -12.20
C GLU A 47 7.38 -23.73 -11.36
N LEU A 48 6.57 -22.69 -11.15
CA LEU A 48 5.32 -22.76 -10.39
C LEU A 48 4.23 -23.58 -11.10
N ALA A 49 4.15 -23.49 -12.42
CA ALA A 49 3.18 -24.26 -13.20
C ALA A 49 3.49 -25.75 -13.17
N GLY A 50 4.78 -26.11 -13.20
CA GLY A 50 5.22 -27.49 -13.32
C GLY A 50 4.83 -28.14 -14.66
N PRO A 51 5.12 -29.44 -14.83
CA PRO A 51 4.77 -30.19 -16.03
C PRO A 51 3.26 -30.34 -16.19
N ASP A 52 2.82 -30.55 -17.44
CA ASP A 52 1.40 -30.78 -17.74
C ASP A 52 0.90 -32.10 -17.10
N PRO A 53 -0.15 -32.05 -16.25
CA PRO A 53 -0.74 -33.26 -15.68
C PRO A 53 -1.39 -34.14 -16.75
N ALA A 54 -1.32 -35.46 -16.55
CA ALA A 54 -2.00 -36.40 -17.43
C ALA A 54 -3.52 -36.22 -17.37
N GLY A 55 -4.16 -36.02 -18.53
CA GLY A 55 -5.60 -35.83 -18.63
C GLY A 55 -6.08 -34.39 -18.41
N GLU A 56 -5.17 -33.41 -18.24
CA GLU A 56 -5.52 -32.00 -18.15
C GLU A 56 -6.22 -31.51 -19.42
N ALA A 57 -7.42 -30.94 -19.27
CA ALA A 57 -8.15 -30.32 -20.36
C ALA A 57 -7.56 -28.93 -20.69
N TYR A 58 -7.79 -28.46 -21.92
CA TYR A 58 -7.22 -27.19 -22.39
C TYR A 58 -7.49 -25.98 -21.48
N LEU A 59 -8.73 -25.82 -21.01
CA LEU A 59 -9.09 -24.69 -20.14
C LEU A 59 -8.48 -24.82 -18.74
N GLU A 60 -8.29 -26.04 -18.24
CA GLU A 60 -7.62 -26.29 -16.96
C GLU A 60 -6.14 -25.88 -17.06
N LYS A 61 -5.49 -26.24 -18.17
CA LYS A 61 -4.12 -25.80 -18.47
C LYS A 61 -3.99 -24.29 -18.52
N VAL A 62 -4.89 -23.62 -19.24
CA VAL A 62 -4.90 -22.15 -19.32
C VAL A 62 -5.09 -21.52 -17.94
N GLY A 63 -6.00 -22.07 -17.13
CA GLY A 63 -6.22 -21.64 -15.75
C GLY A 63 -4.97 -21.76 -14.89
N ARG A 64 -4.31 -22.93 -14.92
CA ARG A 64 -3.06 -23.18 -14.18
C ARG A 64 -1.95 -22.22 -14.60
N LEU A 65 -1.70 -22.10 -15.90
CA LEU A 65 -0.64 -21.20 -16.40
C LEU A 65 -0.89 -19.73 -16.04
N ASN A 66 -2.14 -19.27 -16.08
CA ASN A 66 -2.48 -17.91 -15.68
C ASN A 66 -2.29 -17.71 -14.17
N ALA A 67 -2.69 -18.67 -13.34
CA ALA A 67 -2.48 -18.60 -11.89
C ALA A 67 -0.98 -18.57 -11.54
N SER A 68 -0.19 -19.44 -12.16
CA SER A 68 1.28 -19.47 -11.98
C SER A 68 1.93 -18.17 -12.46
N LYS A 69 1.44 -17.57 -13.54
CA LYS A 69 1.92 -16.26 -14.01
C LYS A 69 1.63 -15.16 -13.00
N MET A 70 0.41 -15.08 -12.48
CA MET A 70 0.04 -14.07 -11.46
C MET A 70 0.90 -14.19 -10.21
N GLN A 71 1.12 -15.43 -9.74
CA GLN A 71 1.96 -15.68 -8.57
C GLN A 71 3.44 -15.34 -8.83
N ALA A 72 3.96 -15.68 -10.01
CA ALA A 72 5.32 -15.30 -10.40
C ALA A 72 5.50 -13.77 -10.46
N GLU A 73 4.53 -13.05 -11.00
CA GLU A 73 4.54 -11.58 -11.03
C GLU A 73 4.51 -10.98 -9.63
N GLU A 74 3.72 -11.54 -8.70
CA GLU A 74 3.65 -11.08 -7.32
C GLU A 74 5.01 -11.24 -6.61
N ILE A 75 5.61 -12.43 -6.71
CA ILE A 75 6.91 -12.73 -6.10
C ILE A 75 7.99 -11.80 -6.66
N VAL A 76 8.10 -11.67 -7.99
CA VAL A 76 9.11 -10.80 -8.61
C VAL A 76 8.91 -9.33 -8.24
N ARG A 77 7.66 -8.87 -8.12
CA ARG A 77 7.39 -7.49 -7.65
C ARG A 77 7.89 -7.26 -6.24
N ALA A 78 7.62 -8.21 -5.33
CA ALA A 78 8.04 -8.11 -3.93
C ALA A 78 9.56 -8.23 -3.77
N GLU A 79 10.19 -9.17 -4.48
CA GLU A 79 11.60 -9.50 -4.28
C GLU A 79 12.58 -8.62 -5.08
N MET A 80 12.16 -8.12 -6.25
CA MET A 80 13.08 -7.42 -7.18
C MET A 80 12.68 -5.97 -7.49
N LEU A 81 11.37 -5.68 -7.55
CA LEU A 81 10.88 -4.41 -8.08
C LEU A 81 10.54 -3.37 -7.01
N THR A 82 10.47 -3.79 -5.76
CA THR A 82 10.16 -2.91 -4.62
C THR A 82 11.44 -2.65 -3.82
N PRO A 83 11.68 -1.42 -3.31
CA PRO A 83 12.83 -1.14 -2.47
C PRO A 83 12.83 -2.01 -1.21
N ASP A 84 14.01 -2.24 -0.63
CA ASP A 84 14.11 -2.93 0.66
C ASP A 84 13.26 -2.19 1.72
N PRO A 85 12.44 -2.88 2.54
CA PRO A 85 11.62 -2.24 3.55
C PRO A 85 12.39 -1.32 4.51
N SER A 86 13.69 -1.59 4.75
CA SER A 86 14.56 -0.78 5.61
C SER A 86 14.91 0.60 5.06
N VAL A 87 14.77 0.81 3.74
CA VAL A 87 15.02 2.11 3.07
C VAL A 87 13.72 2.82 2.67
N GLN A 88 12.58 2.19 2.91
CA GLN A 88 11.29 2.79 2.64
C GLN A 88 10.99 3.87 3.68
N GLN A 89 10.48 5.01 3.20
CA GLN A 89 9.97 6.09 4.02
C GLN A 89 8.49 5.83 4.27
N GLU A 90 8.09 5.88 5.54
CA GLU A 90 6.67 5.89 5.87
C GLU A 90 6.05 7.15 5.26
N PRO A 91 4.85 7.05 4.67
CA PRO A 91 4.15 8.23 4.20
C PRO A 91 4.03 9.20 5.38
N GLU A 92 4.39 10.47 5.17
CA GLU A 92 4.08 11.50 6.15
C GLU A 92 2.57 11.46 6.36
N GLU A 93 2.14 11.01 7.54
CA GLU A 93 0.76 11.17 7.96
C GLU A 93 0.57 12.69 8.08
N ASP A 94 0.04 13.31 7.03
CA ASP A 94 -0.62 14.58 7.18
C ASP A 94 -1.63 14.36 8.32
N GLU A 95 -1.36 14.93 9.49
CA GLU A 95 -2.28 14.97 10.63
C GLU A 95 -3.49 15.85 10.23
N GLU A 96 -4.17 15.52 9.13
CA GLU A 96 -5.54 15.94 8.93
C GLU A 96 -6.33 15.28 10.05
N GLU A 97 -6.66 16.10 11.04
CA GLU A 97 -7.38 15.69 12.23
C GLU A 97 -8.56 14.80 11.83
N SER A 98 -8.45 13.50 12.15
CA SER A 98 -9.45 12.51 11.78
C SER A 98 -10.85 13.01 12.13
N GLY A 99 -11.82 12.81 11.25
CA GLY A 99 -13.21 13.22 11.49
C GLY A 99 -13.78 12.67 12.81
N VAL A 100 -13.22 11.58 13.34
CA VAL A 100 -13.52 11.04 14.67
C VAL A 100 -13.03 11.97 15.79
N THR A 101 -11.80 12.49 15.67
CA THR A 101 -11.22 13.47 16.61
C THR A 101 -12.02 14.77 16.59
N GLN A 102 -12.42 15.23 15.40
CA GLN A 102 -13.29 16.39 15.25
C GLN A 102 -14.66 16.19 15.91
N MET A 103 -15.28 15.02 15.72
CA MET A 103 -16.55 14.66 16.35
C MET A 103 -16.43 14.59 17.88
N LEU A 104 -15.32 14.06 18.41
CA LEU A 104 -15.08 13.98 19.85
C LEU A 104 -15.07 15.37 20.50
N ARG A 105 -14.42 16.36 19.87
CA ARG A 105 -14.42 17.73 20.37
C ARG A 105 -15.82 18.35 20.41
N VAL A 106 -16.65 18.08 19.40
CA VAL A 106 -18.05 18.55 19.39
C VAL A 106 -18.83 17.96 20.56
N VAL A 107 -18.67 16.65 20.82
CA VAL A 107 -19.33 15.98 21.95
C VAL A 107 -18.83 16.50 23.30
N GLU A 108 -17.52 16.71 23.44
CA GLU A 108 -16.94 17.31 24.65
C GLU A 108 -17.47 18.73 24.91
N GLN A 109 -17.64 19.52 23.85
CA GLN A 109 -18.18 20.87 23.96
C GLN A 109 -19.65 20.86 24.39
N ILE A 110 -20.49 20.00 23.78
CA ILE A 110 -21.89 19.83 24.18
C ILE A 110 -21.98 19.42 25.65
N ASN A 111 -21.19 18.43 26.07
CA ASN A 111 -21.18 17.97 27.46
C ASN A 111 -20.75 19.07 28.45
N ARG A 112 -19.86 19.97 28.02
CA ARG A 112 -19.41 21.12 28.83
C ARG A 112 -20.54 22.14 28.99
N GLU A 113 -21.23 22.46 27.90
CA GLU A 113 -22.34 23.42 27.88
C GLU A 113 -23.54 22.90 28.68
N ASP A 114 -23.88 21.61 28.52
CA ASP A 114 -24.94 20.95 29.30
C ASP A 114 -24.64 21.00 30.80
N ARG A 115 -23.41 20.68 31.23
CA ARG A 115 -23.03 20.78 32.65
C ARG A 115 -23.16 22.21 33.18
N ALA A 116 -22.69 23.19 32.41
CA ALA A 116 -22.74 24.59 32.84
C ALA A 116 -24.20 25.08 33.01
N TYR A 117 -25.09 24.68 32.10
CA TYR A 117 -26.52 24.97 32.18
C TYR A 117 -27.16 24.37 33.43
N TRP A 118 -26.92 23.08 33.69
CA TRP A 118 -27.49 22.40 34.86
C TRP A 118 -26.95 22.95 36.18
N ASP A 119 -25.67 23.34 36.24
CA ASP A 119 -25.06 23.99 37.40
C ASP A 119 -25.63 25.40 37.66
N GLU A 120 -26.11 26.10 36.64
CA GLU A 120 -26.76 27.40 36.77
C GLU A 120 -28.20 27.25 37.26
N VAL A 121 -28.95 26.29 36.72
CA VAL A 121 -30.30 25.96 37.19
C VAL A 121 -30.28 25.59 38.68
N ALA A 122 -29.37 24.71 39.09
CA ALA A 122 -29.24 24.31 40.50
C ALA A 122 -28.91 25.48 41.44
N ARG A 123 -28.15 26.49 40.97
CA ARG A 123 -27.86 27.70 41.75
C ARG A 123 -29.07 28.61 41.89
N GLN A 124 -29.85 28.79 40.81
CA GLN A 124 -31.05 29.62 40.85
C GLN A 124 -32.16 29.03 41.74
N GLU A 125 -32.26 27.70 41.81
CA GLU A 125 -33.19 27.03 42.72
C GLU A 125 -32.77 27.19 44.19
N ALA A 126 -31.48 27.12 44.49
CA ALA A 126 -30.96 27.30 45.86
C ALA A 126 -31.07 28.74 46.39
N GLU A 127 -31.21 29.74 45.52
CA GLU A 127 -31.38 31.16 45.88
C GLU A 127 -32.86 31.56 46.10
N GLN A 128 -33.82 30.66 45.77
CA GLN A 128 -35.26 30.90 45.89
C GLN A 128 -35.91 30.27 47.13
N ASP A 129 -35.16 29.51 47.93
CA ASP A 129 -35.53 28.96 49.26
C ASP A 129 -34.94 29.80 50.42
#